data_AF-U2Y8D7-F1
#
_entry.id   AF-U2Y8D7-F1
#
_cell.length_a   1.000
_cell.length_b   1.000
_cell.length_c   1.000
_cell.angle_alpha   90.00
_cell.angle_beta   90.00
_cell.angle_gamma   90.00
#
_symmetry.space_group_name_H-M   'P 1'
#
loop_
_entity.id
_entity.type
_entity.pdbx_description
1 polymer ?
#
loop_
_entity_poly.entity_id
_entity_poly.type
_entity_poly.pdbx_seq_one_letter_code
_entity_poly.pdbx_strand_id
1 'polypeptide(L)' 'MGSMSLTHWIIVAIVVLILFGRGRISETMGEFGKGLRSFKQGMSEKDEPEAPGKASQISQTPPEAEKTAASTDRATSDR' A
#
# COMPACT_ATOMS: atom_id res chain seq x y z
N MET A 1 0.57 -33.33 -16.69
CA MET A 1 -0.51 -32.41 -17.13
C MET A 1 -0.53 -31.20 -16.20
N GLY A 2 0.49 -30.34 -16.31
CA GLY A 2 0.70 -29.16 -15.44
C GLY A 2 0.58 -27.83 -16.19
N SER A 3 -0.04 -27.88 -17.37
CA SER A 3 -0.36 -26.72 -18.19
C SER A 3 -1.49 -25.94 -17.53
N MET A 4 -1.24 -24.65 -17.26
CA MET A 4 -2.19 -23.60 -16.82
C MET A 4 -2.23 -23.21 -15.34
N SER A 5 -1.38 -23.73 -14.43
CA SER A 5 -1.66 -23.52 -12.99
C SER A 5 -1.16 -22.22 -12.35
N LEU A 6 -0.05 -21.61 -12.80
CA LEU A 6 0.48 -20.41 -12.12
C LEU A 6 0.92 -19.33 -13.10
N THR A 7 1.63 -19.71 -14.16
CA THR A 7 2.06 -18.78 -15.21
C THR A 7 0.87 -18.11 -15.90
N HIS A 8 -0.23 -18.82 -16.10
CA HIS A 8 -1.46 -18.26 -16.70
C HIS A 8 -2.05 -17.15 -15.83
N TRP A 9 -2.16 -17.37 -14.52
CA TRP A 9 -2.67 -16.37 -13.59
C TRP A 9 -1.80 -15.12 -13.53
N ILE A 10 -0.47 -15.26 -13.62
CA ILE A 10 0.46 -14.12 -13.72
C ILE A 10 0.20 -13.33 -15.01
N ILE A 11 0.03 -14.01 -16.16
CA ILE A 11 -0.26 -13.35 -17.45
C ILE A 11 -1.59 -12.59 -17.39
N VAL A 12 -2.63 -13.21 -16.83
CA VAL A 12 -3.94 -12.57 -16.66
C VAL A 12 -3.83 -11.34 -15.75
N ALA A 13 -3.09 -11.43 -14.63
CA ALA A 13 -2.88 -10.29 -13.74
C ALA A 13 -2.19 -9.11 -14.45
N ILE A 14 -1.20 -9.39 -15.32
CA ILE A 14 -0.53 -8.36 -16.12
C ILE A 14 -1.52 -7.70 -17.09
N VAL A 15 -2.34 -8.50 -17.80
CA VAL A 15 -3.34 -7.98 -18.74
C VAL A 15 -4.35 -7.07 -18.02
N VAL A 16 -4.85 -7.50 -16.86
CA VAL A 16 -5.76 -6.69 -16.03
C VAL A 16 -5.09 -5.40 -15.56
N LEU A 17 -3.83 -5.45 -15.12
CA LEU A 17 -3.10 -4.25 -14.71
C LEU A 17 -2.92 -3.24 -15.85
N ILE A 18 -2.76 -3.71 -17.09
CA ILE A 18 -2.65 -2.85 -18.29
C ILE A 18 -4.01 -2.25 -18.66
N LEU A 19 -5.10 -3.05 -18.64
CA LEU A 19 -6.46 -2.59 -18.97
C LEU A 19 -7.01 -1.58 -17.97
N PHE A 20 -6.82 -1.85 -16.68
CA PHE A 20 -7.34 -1.00 -15.60
C PHE A 20 -6.35 0.11 -15.20
N GLY A 21 -5.06 -0.07 -15.48
CA GLY A 21 -4.00 0.86 -15.07
C GLY A 21 -3.69 0.80 -13.57
N ARG A 22 -2.47 1.21 -13.19
CA ARG A 22 -1.97 1.14 -11.79
C ARG A 22 -2.80 1.95 -10.77
N GLY A 23 -3.45 3.02 -11.23
CA GLY A 23 -4.19 3.95 -10.37
C GLY A 23 -5.53 3.40 -9.90
N ARG A 24 -6.31 2.80 -10.83
CA ARG A 24 -7.66 2.32 -10.54
C ARG A 24 -7.67 1.13 -9.59
N ILE A 25 -6.73 0.19 -9.74
CA ILE A 25 -6.65 -1.01 -8.89
C ILE A 25 -6.28 -0.63 -7.45
N SER A 26 -5.36 0.33 -7.25
CA SER A 26 -4.94 0.74 -5.90
C SER A 26 -6.03 1.48 -5.14
N GLU A 27 -6.78 2.35 -5.82
CA GLU A 27 -7.89 3.12 -5.24
C GLU A 27 -9.05 2.20 -4.86
N THR A 28 -9.48 1.33 -5.80
CA THR A 28 -10.55 0.36 -5.55
C THR A 28 -10.16 -0.67 -4.50
N MET A 29 -8.96 -1.26 -4.56
CA MET A 29 -8.48 -2.24 -3.57
C MET A 29 -8.37 -1.63 -2.16
N GLY A 30 -8.11 -0.33 -2.05
CA GLY A 30 -8.12 0.39 -0.77
C GLY A 30 -9.51 0.46 -0.13
N GLU A 31 -10.55 0.75 -0.92
CA GLU A 31 -11.94 0.78 -0.45
C GLU A 31 -12.46 -0.64 -0.14
N PHE A 32 -12.20 -1.61 -1.03
CA PHE A 32 -12.54 -3.01 -0.82
C PHE A 32 -11.81 -3.61 0.39
N GLY A 33 -10.54 -3.27 0.59
CA GLY A 33 -9.73 -3.73 1.71
C GLY A 33 -10.27 -3.23 3.05
N LYS A 34 -10.70 -1.97 3.13
CA LYS A 34 -11.35 -1.42 4.33
C LYS A 34 -12.67 -2.12 4.63
N GLY A 35 -13.52 -2.34 3.63
CA GLY A 35 -14.79 -3.05 3.79
C GLY A 35 -14.61 -4.49 4.29
N LEU A 36 -13.66 -5.23 3.70
CA LEU A 36 -13.36 -6.60 4.11
C LEU A 36 -12.70 -6.66 5.51
N ARG A 37 -11.89 -5.66 5.88
CA ARG A 37 -11.29 -5.53 7.22
C ARG A 37 -12.37 -5.33 8.29
N SER A 38 -13.33 -4.43 8.05
CA SER A 38 -14.46 -4.19 8.96
C SER A 38 -15.38 -5.40 9.07
N PHE A 39 -15.61 -6.12 7.96
CA PHE A 39 -16.38 -7.37 7.99
C PHE A 39 -15.68 -8.44 8.84
N LYS A 40 -14.35 -8.59 8.67
CA LYS A 40 -13.57 -9.53 9.48
C LYS A 40 -13.52 -9.14 10.94
N GLN A 41 -13.33 -7.85 11.24
CA GLN A 41 -13.31 -7.33 12.60
C GLN A 41 -14.65 -7.54 13.30
N GLY A 42 -15.78 -7.22 12.65
CA GLY A 42 -17.11 -7.46 13.21
C GLY A 42 -17.49 -8.95 13.34
N MET A 43 -16.89 -9.83 12.54
CA MET A 43 -17.05 -11.28 12.72
C MET A 43 -16.18 -11.82 13.87
N SER A 44 -14.96 -11.30 14.03
CA SER A 44 -14.04 -11.67 15.11
C SER A 44 -14.42 -11.07 16.46
N GLU A 45 -15.18 -9.96 16.49
CA GLU A 45 -15.72 -9.35 17.71
C GLU A 45 -16.71 -10.28 18.45
N LYS A 46 -17.28 -11.28 17.77
CA LYS A 46 -18.12 -12.30 18.40
C LYS A 46 -17.36 -13.33 19.22
N ASP A 47 -16.04 -13.43 19.03
CA ASP A 47 -15.23 -14.51 19.63
C ASP A 47 -14.08 -14.00 20.55
N GLU A 48 -13.68 -12.71 20.53
CA GLU A 48 -12.59 -12.23 21.39
C GLU A 48 -12.61 -10.69 21.68
N PRO A 49 -12.25 -10.22 22.89
CA PRO A 49 -12.14 -8.79 23.19
C PRO A 49 -10.82 -8.20 22.63
N GLU A 50 -10.99 -7.19 21.76
CA GLU A 50 -10.07 -6.28 21.07
C GLU A 50 -8.53 -6.42 21.19
N ALA A 51 -7.88 -6.46 20.02
CA ALA A 51 -6.54 -5.89 19.82
C ALA A 51 -6.65 -4.64 18.91
N PRO A 52 -6.49 -3.41 19.44
CA PRO A 52 -6.55 -2.20 18.64
C PRO A 52 -5.20 -1.97 17.99
N GLY A 53 -5.12 -2.17 16.68
CA GLY A 53 -3.88 -1.84 15.96
C GLY A 53 -3.92 -2.25 14.49
N LYS A 54 -3.56 -1.30 13.63
CA LYS A 54 -3.38 -1.46 12.17
C LYS A 54 -4.63 -1.29 11.31
N ALA A 55 -5.32 -0.15 11.44
CA ALA A 55 -6.19 0.36 10.37
C ALA A 55 -5.97 1.84 10.03
N SER A 56 -4.96 2.51 10.62
CA SER A 56 -4.60 3.88 10.24
C SER A 56 -3.09 3.99 10.07
N GLN A 57 -2.62 3.74 8.85
CA GLN A 57 -1.41 4.33 8.25
C GLN A 57 -1.41 3.96 6.75
N ILE A 58 -2.38 4.50 6.04
CA ILE A 58 -2.28 4.77 4.60
C ILE A 58 -2.70 6.23 4.40
N SER A 59 -2.11 7.10 5.22
CA SER A 59 -1.98 8.51 4.87
C SER A 59 -0.78 8.57 3.94
N GLN A 60 -1.05 8.91 2.68
CA GLN A 60 -0.05 9.30 1.72
C GLN A 60 0.68 10.52 2.29
N THR A 61 1.89 10.32 2.81
CA THR A 61 2.87 11.39 2.85
C THR A 61 3.36 11.53 1.41
N PRO A 62 3.21 12.69 0.74
CA PRO A 62 3.93 12.96 -0.51
C PRO A 62 5.41 12.69 -0.27
N PRO A 63 6.14 12.09 -1.23
CA PRO A 63 7.58 11.95 -1.10
C PRO A 63 8.18 13.34 -1.03
N GLU A 64 8.61 13.72 0.17
CA GLU A 64 9.60 14.77 0.40
C GLU A 64 10.91 14.30 -0.24
N ALA A 65 10.96 14.42 -1.56
CA ALA A 65 12.14 14.30 -2.38
C ALA A 65 12.74 15.69 -2.56
N GLU A 66 13.10 16.36 -1.46
CA GLU A 66 14.03 17.50 -1.51
C GLU A 66 14.70 17.78 -0.15
N LYS A 67 15.40 16.77 0.40
CA LYS A 67 16.38 16.99 1.48
C LYS A 67 17.80 16.69 1.03
N THR A 68 18.15 17.12 -0.17
CA THR A 68 19.53 17.08 -0.66
C THR A 68 19.76 18.21 -1.67
N ALA A 69 20.06 19.41 -1.16
CA ALA A 69 20.97 20.41 -1.74
C ALA A 69 20.64 21.81 -1.19
N ALA A 70 21.28 22.21 -0.08
CA ALA A 70 21.66 23.59 0.25
C ALA A 70 22.00 23.72 1.75
N SER A 71 23.08 23.09 2.17
CA SER A 71 23.84 23.58 3.34
C SER A 71 25.33 23.40 3.09
N THR A 72 25.77 23.82 1.90
CA THR A 72 27.05 24.50 1.70
C THR A 72 26.76 25.92 2.16
N ASP A 73 27.26 26.46 3.26
CA ASP A 73 28.66 26.60 3.61
C ASP A 73 28.71 26.96 5.11
N ARG A 74 29.20 26.05 5.95
CA ARG A 74 29.66 26.37 7.32
C ARG A 74 31.18 26.25 7.35
N ALA A 75 31.86 26.98 6.48
CA ALA A 75 33.29 27.24 6.57
C ALA A 75 33.52 28.73 6.92
N THR A 76 32.95 29.16 8.05
CA THR A 76 33.48 30.28 8.84
C THR A 76 33.61 29.76 10.27
N SER A 77 34.61 28.87 10.43
CA SER A 77 35.30 28.62 11.70
C SER A 77 36.58 29.44 11.55
N ASP A 78 36.66 30.63 12.11
CA ASP A 78 36.99 30.84 13.53
C ASP A 78 38.06 29.84 13.98
N ARG A 79 39.30 30.09 13.53
CA ARG A 79 40.56 29.82 14.22
C ARG A 79 41.73 30.54 13.56
#